data_AF-A0A976E778-F1
#
_entry.id   AF-A0A976E778-F1
#
_cell.length_a   1.000
_cell.length_b   1.000
_cell.length_c   1.000
_cell.angle_alpha   90.00
_cell.angle_beta   90.00
_cell.angle_gamma   90.00
#
_symmetry.space_group_name_H-M   'P 1'
#
loop_
_entity.id
_entity.type
_entity.pdbx_description
1 polymer ?
#
loop_
_entity_poly.entity_id
_entity_poly.type
_entity_poly.pdbx_seq_one_letter_code
_entity_poly.pdbx_strand_id
1 'polypeptide(L)' 'MFKNKNKKMMETTQTPLTPAQRQANIDRFIKRWKEERAKEQTEFEARVKSPQYQAMLKELRKKNATRGIIIPEPKL' A
#
# COMPACT_ATOMS: atom_id res chain seq x y z
N MET A 1 12.82 -42.32 36.02
CA MET A 1 13.33 -41.04 35.49
C MET A 1 13.19 -41.07 33.97
N PHE A 2 12.16 -40.44 33.41
CA PHE A 2 11.98 -40.35 31.97
C PHE A 2 12.69 -39.08 31.47
N LYS A 3 13.85 -39.24 30.83
CA LYS A 3 14.52 -38.15 30.12
C LYS A 3 13.97 -38.11 28.70
N ASN A 4 13.13 -37.11 28.44
CA ASN A 4 12.55 -36.78 27.13
C ASN A 4 13.62 -36.81 26.03
N LYS A 5 13.52 -37.77 25.12
CA LYS A 5 14.17 -37.74 23.81
C LYS A 5 13.27 -36.98 22.84
N ASN A 6 13.87 -36.15 22.01
CA ASN A 6 13.29 -35.49 20.83
C ASN A 6 12.56 -34.16 21.05
N LYS A 7 13.30 -33.14 21.49
CA LYS A 7 13.06 -31.78 20.97
C LYS A 7 13.82 -31.68 19.65
N LYS A 8 13.22 -32.14 18.55
CA LYS A 8 13.72 -31.86 17.20
C LYS A 8 13.77 -30.34 17.05
N MET A 9 14.97 -29.80 17.08
CA MET A 9 15.23 -28.42 16.65
C MET A 9 14.75 -28.35 15.20
N MET A 10 13.73 -27.55 14.91
CA MET A 10 13.34 -27.25 13.54
C MET A 10 14.42 -26.34 12.98
N GLU A 11 15.53 -26.92 12.51
CA GLU A 11 16.50 -26.21 11.71
C GLU A 11 15.79 -25.78 10.43
N THR A 12 15.36 -24.54 10.37
CA THR A 12 14.99 -23.89 9.11
C THR A 12 16.27 -23.62 8.34
N THR A 13 16.92 -24.67 7.83
CA THR A 13 18.10 -24.56 6.97
C THR A 13 17.63 -24.11 5.60
N GLN A 14 17.13 -22.88 5.50
CA GLN A 14 16.95 -22.24 4.21
C GLN A 14 18.35 -21.99 3.65
N THR A 15 18.64 -22.63 2.51
CA THR A 15 19.84 -22.35 1.75
C THR A 15 19.90 -20.86 1.42
N PRO A 16 21.06 -20.20 1.62
CA PRO A 16 21.19 -18.79 1.32
C PRO A 16 20.94 -18.56 -0.17
N LEU A 17 20.02 -17.65 -0.47
CA LEU A 17 19.66 -17.31 -1.84
C LEU A 17 20.85 -16.70 -2.59
N THR A 18 21.03 -17.10 -3.85
CA THR A 18 22.00 -16.44 -4.72
C THR A 18 21.59 -14.99 -4.98
N PRO A 19 22.53 -14.09 -5.35
CA PRO A 19 22.18 -12.73 -5.74
C PRO A 19 21.08 -12.65 -6.80
N ALA A 20 21.12 -13.54 -7.81
CA ALA A 20 20.10 -13.60 -8.85
C ALA A 20 18.72 -14.02 -8.32
N GLN A 21 18.66 -14.99 -7.40
CA GLN A 21 17.40 -15.41 -6.77
C GLN A 21 16.83 -14.32 -5.85
N ARG A 22 17.69 -13.59 -5.14
CA ARG A 22 17.28 -12.43 -4.35
C ARG A 22 16.68 -11.35 -5.25
N GLN A 23 17.33 -11.05 -6.37
CA GLN A 23 16.83 -10.05 -7.32
C GLN A 23 15.49 -10.47 -7.92
N ALA A 24 15.36 -11.72 -8.36
CA ALA A 24 14.09 -12.24 -8.90
C ALA A 24 12.94 -12.16 -7.89
N ASN A 25 13.22 -12.39 -6.60
CA ASN A 25 12.22 -12.22 -5.54
C ASN A 25 11.85 -10.74 -5.37
N ILE A 26 12.83 -9.84 -5.31
CA ILE A 26 12.60 -8.40 -5.22
C ILE A 26 11.76 -7.91 -6.40
N ASP A 27 12.10 -8.30 -7.62
CA ASP A 27 11.38 -7.93 -8.84
C ASP A 27 9.94 -8.41 -8.81
N ARG A 28 9.70 -9.64 -8.31
CA ARG A 28 8.34 -10.18 -8.11
C ARG A 28 7.54 -9.34 -7.11
N PHE A 29 8.14 -8.94 -5.99
CA PHE A 29 7.48 -8.06 -5.01
C PHE A 29 7.18 -6.68 -5.58
N ILE A 30 8.14 -6.06 -6.27
CA ILE A 30 7.96 -4.75 -6.91
C ILE A 30 6.86 -4.82 -7.96
N LYS A 31 6.84 -5.86 -8.80
CA LYS A 31 5.82 -6.05 -9.81
C LYS A 31 4.43 -6.15 -9.18
N ARG A 32 4.26 -7.01 -8.18
CA ARG A 32 2.98 -7.16 -7.46
C ARG A 32 2.53 -5.84 -6.83
N TRP A 33 3.44 -5.12 -6.18
CA TRP A 33 3.13 -3.83 -5.56
C TRP A 33 2.68 -2.79 -6.60
N LYS A 34 3.35 -2.73 -7.76
CA LYS A 34 2.94 -1.84 -8.86
C LYS A 34 1.54 -2.18 -9.39
N GLU A 35 1.23 -3.47 -9.52
CA GLU A 35 -0.10 -3.92 -9.95
C GLU A 35 -1.19 -3.58 -8.93
N GLU A 36 -0.92 -3.75 -7.63
CA GLU A 36 -1.84 -3.35 -6.56
C GLU A 36 -2.04 -1.82 -6.55
N ARG A 37 -0.96 -1.04 -6.66
CA ARG A 37 -1.05 0.43 -6.76
C ARG A 37 -1.82 0.92 -7.98
N ALA A 38 -1.69 0.26 -9.13
CA ALA A 38 -2.43 0.62 -10.33
C ALA A 38 -3.95 0.41 -10.17
N LYS A 39 -4.35 -0.66 -9.48
CA LYS A 39 -5.76 -0.92 -9.14
C LYS A 39 -6.30 0.13 -8.17
N GLU A 40 -5.58 0.38 -7.07
CA GLU A 40 -5.92 1.42 -6.09
C GLU A 40 -6.04 2.80 -6.74
N GLN A 41 -5.12 3.13 -7.65
CA GLN A 41 -5.12 4.41 -8.36
C GLN A 41 -6.37 4.56 -9.24
N THR A 42 -6.77 3.50 -9.95
CA THR A 42 -7.96 3.51 -10.80
C THR A 42 -9.23 3.70 -9.96
N GLU A 43 -9.34 2.97 -8.84
CA GLU A 43 -10.47 3.10 -7.91
C GLU A 43 -10.50 4.49 -7.24
N PHE A 44 -9.35 5.02 -6.88
CA PHE A 44 -9.20 6.36 -6.32
C PHE A 44 -9.62 7.43 -7.34
N GLU A 45 -9.15 7.35 -8.58
CA GLU A 45 -9.52 8.30 -9.64
C GLU A 45 -11.03 8.28 -9.92
N ALA A 46 -11.65 7.10 -9.95
CA ALA A 46 -13.10 6.96 -10.08
C ALA A 46 -13.84 7.60 -8.91
N ARG A 47 -13.36 7.39 -7.68
CA ARG A 47 -13.94 7.99 -6.46
C ARG A 47 -13.80 9.50 -6.45
N VAL A 48 -12.63 10.04 -6.80
CA VAL A 48 -12.38 11.48 -6.83
C VAL A 48 -13.25 12.18 -7.86
N LYS A 49 -13.51 11.56 -9.01
CA LYS A 49 -14.40 12.10 -10.04
C LYS A 49 -15.90 11.98 -9.67
N SER A 50 -16.26 11.24 -8.64
CA SER A 50 -17.67 11.10 -8.25
C SER A 50 -18.27 12.44 -7.77
N PRO A 51 -19.55 12.73 -8.12
CA PRO A 51 -20.21 13.96 -7.69
C PRO A 51 -20.27 14.11 -6.17
N GLN A 52 -20.48 13.00 -5.44
CA GLN A 52 -20.54 13.00 -3.98
C GLN A 52 -19.21 13.41 -3.36
N TYR A 53 -18.10 12.91 -3.91
CA TYR A 53 -16.76 13.26 -3.42
C TYR A 53 -16.42 14.71 -3.72
N GLN A 54 -16.75 15.22 -4.91
CA GLN A 54 -16.55 16.63 -5.25
C GLN A 54 -17.39 17.57 -4.37
N ALA A 55 -18.64 17.20 -4.05
CA ALA A 55 -19.47 17.94 -3.11
C ALA A 55 -18.85 17.98 -1.70
N MET A 56 -18.34 16.85 -1.21
CA MET A 56 -17.61 16.79 0.06
C MET A 56 -16.37 17.69 0.06
N LEU A 57 -15.57 17.68 -1.02
CA LEU A 57 -14.41 18.55 -1.15
C LEU A 57 -14.79 20.04 -1.12
N LYS A 58 -15.89 20.42 -1.77
CA LYS A 58 -16.40 21.80 -1.77
C LYS A 58 -16.78 22.25 -0.36
N GLU A 59 -17.47 21.40 0.39
CA GLU A 59 -17.82 21.67 1.80
C GLU A 59 -16.58 21.79 2.69
N LEU A 60 -15.56 20.95 2.49
CA LEU A 60 -14.29 21.05 3.20
C LEU A 60 -13.54 22.34 2.87
N ARG A 61 -13.49 22.75 1.59
CA ARG A 61 -12.90 24.03 1.20
C ARG A 61 -13.63 25.21 1.85
N LYS A 62 -14.96 25.17 1.91
CA LYS A 62 -15.77 26.19 2.60
C LYS A 62 -15.42 26.28 4.08
N LYS A 63 -15.33 25.14 4.78
CA LYS A 63 -14.91 25.09 6.20
C LYS A 63 -13.48 25.55 6.43
N ASN A 64 -12.57 25.32 5.48
CA ASN A 64 -11.19 25.79 5.58
C ASN A 64 -11.10 27.30 5.34
N ALA A 65 -11.86 27.83 4.39
CA ALA A 65 -11.96 29.26 4.14
C ALA A 65 -12.49 30.01 5.38
N THR A 66 -13.47 29.47 6.10
CA THR A 66 -13.94 30.07 7.37
C THR A 66 -12.90 30.05 8.49
N ARG A 67 -11.86 29.22 8.36
CA ARG A 67 -10.71 29.16 9.28
C ARG A 67 -9.50 29.96 8.77
N GLY A 68 -9.66 30.73 7.68
CA GLY A 68 -8.60 31.52 7.06
C GLY A 68 -7.62 30.71 6.20
N ILE A 69 -7.89 29.42 5.94
CA ILE A 69 -7.04 28.56 5.10
C ILE A 69 -7.62 28.54 3.69
N ILE A 70 -6.96 29.22 2.75
CA ILE A 70 -7.39 29.28 1.35
C ILE A 70 -6.75 28.13 0.58
N ILE A 71 -7.57 27.18 0.14
CA ILE A 71 -7.14 26.07 -0.71
C ILE A 71 -7.69 26.33 -2.12
N PRO A 72 -6.82 26.59 -3.12
CA PRO A 72 -7.26 26.83 -4.49
C PRO A 72 -7.91 25.58 -5.08
N GLU A 73 -8.88 25.78 -5.97
CA GLU A 73 -9.46 24.67 -6.72
C GLU A 73 -8.43 24.14 -7.73
N PRO A 74 -8.36 22.81 -7.92
CA PRO A 74 -7.51 22.25 -8.95
C PRO A 74 -7.98 22.75 -10.31
N LYS A 75 -7.06 23.28 -11.11
CA LYS A 75 -7.31 23.58 -12.52
C LYS A 75 -7.57 22.25 -13.23
N LEU A 76 -8.78 22.07 -13.76
CA LEU A 76 -9.15 20.92 -14.59
C LEU A 76 -8.30 20.90 -15.87
#